data_AF-A0A9Q3K6Z5-F1
#
_entry.id   AF-A0A9Q3K6Z5-F1
#
_cell.length_a   1.000
_cell.length_b   1.000
_cell.length_c   1.000
_cell.angle_alpha   90.00
_cell.angle_beta   90.00
_cell.angle_gamma   90.00
#
_symmetry.space_group_name_H-M   'P 1'
#
loop_
_entity.id
_entity.type
_entity.pdbx_description
1 polymer ?
#
loop_
_entity_poly.entity_id
_entity_poly.type
_entity_poly.pdbx_seq_one_letter_code
_entity_poly.pdbx_strand_id
1 'polypeptide(L)'
;MQWKSNSQRNIQETPVFAVSLVKPYFQTEEDKFPSRKKNPTPPEIVEVEDSPGPVKRIIKARKIRLNGKDQRQYLVRFKNQIADKDKWLAEDAIPDGHLHLRRFGASRRNEQSHQ
;
A
#
# COMPACT_ATOMS: atom_id res chain seq x y z
N MET A 1 -7.87 34.04 57.31
CA MET A 1 -7.64 33.40 55.99
C MET A 1 -6.95 34.39 55.08
N GLN A 2 -5.69 34.18 54.71
CA GLN A 2 -5.10 34.76 53.50
C GLN A 2 -3.75 34.08 53.24
N TRP A 3 -3.69 33.26 52.20
CA TRP A 3 -2.44 32.74 51.64
C TRP A 3 -2.19 33.53 50.36
N LYS A 4 -1.08 34.27 50.30
CA LYS A 4 -0.61 34.90 49.06
C LYS A 4 0.58 34.08 48.53
N SER A 5 0.30 33.15 47.64
CA SER A 5 1.32 32.46 46.85
C SER A 5 1.68 33.35 45.66
N ASN A 6 2.80 34.05 45.73
CA ASN A 6 3.33 34.80 44.59
C ASN A 6 4.46 33.99 43.95
N SER A 7 4.10 32.96 43.17
CA SER A 7 5.05 32.18 42.39
C SER A 7 5.14 32.81 41.00
N GLN A 8 6.03 33.78 40.84
CA GLN A 8 6.46 34.21 39.51
C GLN A 8 7.33 33.10 38.91
N ARG A 9 6.75 32.27 38.04
CA ARG A 9 7.55 31.38 37.20
C ARG A 9 8.17 32.22 36.08
N ASN A 10 9.47 32.42 36.15
CA ASN A 10 10.27 32.95 35.05
C ASN A 10 10.33 31.89 33.95
N ILE A 11 9.49 32.03 32.94
CA ILE A 11 9.50 31.18 31.75
C ILE A 11 10.59 31.75 30.85
N GLN A 12 11.72 31.04 30.73
CA GLN A 12 12.73 31.37 29.74
C GLN A 12 12.13 31.17 28.35
N GLU A 13 11.87 32.26 27.64
CA GLU A 13 11.37 32.23 26.28
C GLU A 13 12.43 31.62 25.36
N THR A 14 12.05 30.60 24.61
CA THR A 14 12.92 30.03 23.59
C THR A 14 12.98 31.00 22.40
N PRO A 15 14.17 31.28 21.86
CA PRO A 15 14.28 32.21 20.74
C PRO A 15 13.52 31.65 19.54
N VAL A 16 12.56 32.42 19.05
CA VAL A 16 11.81 32.11 17.83
C VAL A 16 12.57 32.72 16.66
N PHE A 17 13.08 31.87 15.77
CA PHE A 17 13.72 32.31 14.55
C PHE A 17 12.65 32.57 13.48
N ALA A 18 12.67 33.76 12.88
CA ALA A 18 11.80 34.07 11.77
C ALA A 18 12.17 33.20 10.56
N VAL A 19 11.26 32.33 10.15
CA VAL A 19 11.34 31.61 8.89
C VAL A 19 10.60 32.38 7.82
N SER A 20 11.28 32.71 6.72
CA SER A 20 10.62 33.27 5.55
C SER A 20 9.71 32.21 4.94
N LEU A 21 8.40 32.47 4.95
CA LEU A 21 7.40 31.59 4.33
C LEU A 21 7.46 31.61 2.80
N VAL A 22 8.25 32.52 2.21
CA VAL A 22 8.37 32.70 0.77
C VAL A 22 9.60 31.97 0.26
N LYS A 23 9.35 30.92 -0.52
CA LYS A 23 10.41 30.26 -1.29
C LYS A 23 10.89 31.22 -2.38
N PRO A 24 12.21 31.49 -2.49
CA PRO A 24 12.74 32.27 -3.60
C PRO A 24 12.47 31.50 -4.90
N TYR A 25 11.84 32.18 -5.86
CA TYR A 25 11.66 31.65 -7.21
C TYR A 25 12.98 31.78 -7.96
N PHE A 26 13.62 30.64 -8.22
CA PHE A 26 14.78 30.58 -9.10
C PHE A 26 14.32 30.32 -10.53
N GLN A 27 15.05 30.89 -11.49
CA GLN A 27 14.89 30.57 -12.91
C GLN A 27 15.09 29.06 -13.13
N THR A 28 14.36 28.51 -14.10
CA THR A 28 14.56 27.10 -14.48
C THR A 28 15.97 26.90 -15.03
N GLU A 29 16.53 25.69 -14.93
CA GLU A 29 17.85 25.42 -15.50
C GLU A 29 17.92 25.71 -17.01
N GLU A 30 16.77 25.63 -17.68
CA GLU A 30 16.59 25.93 -19.10
C GLU A 30 16.84 27.41 -19.40
N ASP A 31 16.31 28.30 -18.56
CA ASP A 31 16.54 29.75 -18.66
C ASP A 31 17.98 30.12 -18.31
N LYS A 32 18.56 29.44 -17.31
CA LYS A 32 19.92 29.74 -16.81
C LYS A 32 21.03 29.23 -17.73
N PHE A 33 20.79 28.14 -18.45
CA PHE A 33 21.78 27.49 -19.32
C PHE A 33 21.14 27.09 -20.67
N PRO A 34 20.84 28.06 -21.56
CA PRO A 34 20.12 27.80 -22.81
C PRO A 34 20.87 26.86 -23.77
N SER A 35 22.19 26.76 -23.64
CA SER A 35 23.04 25.89 -24.47
C SER A 35 23.19 24.46 -23.93
N ARG A 36 22.60 24.14 -22.76
CA ARG A 36 22.71 22.82 -22.14
C ARG A 36 21.73 21.86 -22.81
N LYS A 37 22.23 20.76 -23.40
CA LYS A 37 21.39 19.68 -23.91
C LYS A 37 20.69 18.99 -22.73
N LYS A 38 19.36 18.90 -22.77
CA LYS A 38 18.58 18.18 -21.73
C LYS A 38 19.01 16.71 -21.71
N ASN A 39 19.29 16.17 -20.52
CA ASN A 39 19.47 14.73 -20.37
C ASN A 39 18.16 14.01 -20.73
N PRO A 40 18.23 12.85 -21.39
CA PRO A 40 17.03 12.09 -21.68
C PRO A 40 16.31 11.76 -20.37
N THR A 41 14.99 12.04 -20.33
CA THR A 41 14.13 11.65 -19.21
C THR A 41 14.29 10.15 -18.99
N PRO A 42 14.52 9.68 -17.74
CA PRO A 42 14.51 8.26 -17.45
C PRO A 42 13.20 7.65 -17.95
N PRO A 43 13.22 6.44 -18.52
CA PRO A 43 12.00 5.78 -18.94
C PRO A 43 11.04 5.67 -17.75
N GLU A 44 9.78 5.96 -18.00
CA GLU A 44 8.70 5.74 -17.03
C GLU A 44 8.70 4.27 -16.65
N ILE A 45 8.78 3.99 -15.34
CA ILE A 45 8.75 2.62 -14.84
C ILE A 45 7.31 2.14 -15.00
N VAL A 46 7.03 1.50 -16.13
CA VAL A 46 5.78 0.77 -16.31
C VAL A 46 5.82 -0.40 -15.33
N GLU A 47 4.95 -0.38 -14.32
CA GLU A 47 4.69 -1.58 -13.53
C GLU A 47 4.18 -2.63 -14.51
N VAL A 48 5.06 -3.56 -14.89
CA VAL A 48 4.68 -4.71 -15.71
C VAL A 48 3.53 -5.36 -14.95
N GLU A 49 2.34 -5.39 -15.55
CA GLU A 49 1.24 -6.16 -15.00
C GLU A 49 1.76 -7.59 -14.84
N ASP A 50 2.10 -7.95 -13.60
CA ASP A 50 2.55 -9.29 -13.25
C ASP A 50 1.40 -10.22 -13.62
N SER A 51 1.49 -10.80 -14.82
CA SER A 51 0.58 -11.86 -15.23
C SER A 51 0.58 -12.87 -14.10
N PRO A 52 -0.57 -13.16 -13.47
CA PRO A 52 -0.59 -13.95 -12.26
C PRO A 52 0.04 -15.30 -12.57
N GLY A 53 1.19 -15.56 -11.94
CA GLY A 53 1.93 -16.80 -12.14
C GLY A 53 1.06 -18.02 -11.78
N PRO A 54 1.55 -19.24 -12.03
CA PRO A 54 0.76 -20.44 -11.73
C PRO A 54 0.39 -20.50 -10.24
N VAL A 55 -0.88 -20.75 -9.97
CA VAL A 55 -1.43 -20.79 -8.61
C VAL A 55 -0.91 -22.02 -7.86
N LYS A 56 -0.48 -21.83 -6.61
CA LYS A 56 -0.09 -22.92 -5.70
C LYS A 56 -1.31 -23.43 -4.95
N ARG A 57 -1.99 -22.54 -4.21
CA ARG A 57 -3.19 -22.86 -3.42
C ARG A 57 -3.96 -21.61 -2.99
N ILE A 58 -5.21 -21.81 -2.61
CA ILE A 58 -6.04 -20.81 -1.93
C ILE A 58 -5.91 -21.00 -0.42
N ILE A 59 -5.77 -19.91 0.31
CA ILE A 59 -5.55 -19.91 1.77
C ILE A 59 -6.83 -19.52 2.52
N LYS A 60 -7.48 -18.44 2.07
CA LYS A 60 -8.65 -17.87 2.74
C LYS A 60 -9.70 -17.46 1.72
N ALA A 61 -10.93 -17.31 2.19
CA ALA A 61 -12.02 -16.72 1.44
C ALA A 61 -12.63 -15.58 2.26
N ARG A 62 -13.09 -14.52 1.59
CA ARG A 62 -13.86 -13.42 2.17
C ARG A 62 -14.99 -13.02 1.25
N LYS A 63 -16.05 -12.44 1.80
CA LYS A 63 -17.15 -11.84 1.05
C LYS A 63 -17.02 -10.33 1.16
N ILE A 64 -17.04 -9.62 0.04
CA ILE A 64 -16.99 -8.16 -0.03
C ILE A 64 -18.12 -7.64 -0.88
N ARG A 65 -18.52 -6.39 -0.67
CA ARG A 65 -19.51 -5.71 -1.52
C ARG A 65 -18.80 -4.65 -2.34
N LEU A 66 -18.66 -4.88 -3.64
CA LEU A 66 -18.08 -3.94 -4.61
C LEU A 66 -19.17 -3.50 -5.57
N ASN A 67 -19.30 -2.18 -5.78
CA ASN A 67 -20.30 -1.61 -6.70
C ASN A 67 -21.73 -2.11 -6.44
N GLY A 68 -22.09 -2.24 -5.15
CA GLY A 68 -23.40 -2.71 -4.72
C GLY A 68 -23.63 -4.22 -4.86
N LYS A 69 -22.73 -4.95 -5.51
CA LYS A 69 -22.79 -6.41 -5.70
C LYS A 69 -21.93 -7.13 -4.67
N ASP A 70 -22.50 -8.20 -4.11
CA ASP A 70 -21.78 -9.09 -3.24
C ASP A 70 -20.89 -10.02 -4.07
N GLN A 71 -19.57 -9.97 -3.84
CA GLN A 71 -18.58 -10.79 -4.52
C GLN A 71 -17.74 -11.56 -3.50
N ARG A 72 -17.44 -12.82 -3.82
CA ARG A 72 -16.49 -13.64 -3.06
C ARG A 72 -15.08 -13.42 -3.61
N GLN A 73 -14.14 -13.24 -2.71
CA GLN A 73 -12.72 -13.18 -3.03
C GLN A 73 -11.96 -14.27 -2.28
N TYR A 74 -10.89 -14.73 -2.91
CA TYR A 74 -10.03 -15.78 -2.41
C TYR A 74 -8.60 -15.25 -2.31
N LEU A 75 -7.94 -15.54 -1.19
CA LEU A 75 -6.54 -15.20 -0.99
C LEU A 75 -5.69 -16.29 -1.65
N VAL A 76 -5.06 -15.93 -2.76
CA VAL A 76 -4.33 -16.85 -3.63
C VAL A 76 -2.84 -16.73 -3.37
N ARG A 77 -2.20 -17.88 -3.13
CA ARG A 77 -0.74 -18.01 -3.09
C ARG A 77 -0.22 -18.55 -4.41
N PHE A 78 0.71 -17.84 -5.00
CA PHE A 78 1.36 -18.21 -6.26
C PHE A 78 2.52 -19.17 -6.02
N LYS A 79 2.86 -19.98 -7.03
CA LYS A 79 4.07 -20.83 -6.99
C LYS A 79 5.30 -19.94 -7.01
N ASN A 80 6.31 -20.34 -6.24
CA ASN A 80 7.61 -19.66 -6.14
C ASN A 80 7.55 -18.19 -5.71
N GLN A 81 6.44 -17.75 -5.13
CA GLN A 81 6.30 -16.42 -4.55
C GLN A 81 6.22 -16.49 -3.02
N ILE A 82 6.73 -15.44 -2.39
CA ILE A 82 6.72 -15.25 -0.94
C ILE A 82 5.29 -14.86 -0.51
N ALA A 83 4.94 -15.13 0.75
CA ALA A 83 3.63 -14.83 1.32
C ALA A 83 3.20 -13.35 1.15
N ASP A 84 4.14 -12.42 1.08
CA ASP A 84 3.86 -10.99 0.91
C ASP A 84 3.26 -10.65 -0.46
N LYS A 85 3.42 -11.54 -1.44
CA LYS A 85 2.84 -11.41 -2.79
C LYS A 85 1.49 -12.11 -2.94
N ASP A 86 0.91 -12.65 -1.86
CA ASP A 86 -0.41 -13.26 -1.92
C ASP A 86 -1.47 -12.19 -2.22
N LYS A 87 -2.35 -12.44 -3.20
CA LYS A 87 -3.35 -11.47 -3.66
C LYS A 87 -4.78 -11.97 -3.45
N TRP A 88 -5.68 -11.05 -3.15
CA TRP A 88 -7.12 -11.32 -3.12
C TRP A 88 -7.68 -11.23 -4.53
N LEU A 89 -8.13 -12.37 -5.07
CA LEU A 89 -8.69 -12.45 -6.42
C LEU A 89 -10.16 -12.86 -6.38
N ALA A 90 -10.92 -12.36 -7.35
CA ALA A 90 -12.25 -12.87 -7.66
C ALA A 90 -12.17 -14.28 -8.24
N GLU A 91 -13.25 -15.05 -8.17
CA GLU A 91 -13.32 -16.41 -8.73
C GLU A 91 -12.88 -16.47 -10.20
N ASP A 92 -13.34 -15.53 -11.02
CA ASP A 92 -13.04 -15.47 -12.46
C ASP A 92 -11.59 -15.12 -12.79
N ALA A 93 -10.89 -14.46 -11.85
CA ALA A 93 -9.53 -13.97 -12.05
C ALA A 93 -8.46 -15.01 -11.66
N ILE A 94 -8.86 -16.21 -11.20
CA ILE A 94 -7.94 -17.25 -10.75
C ILE A 94 -7.66 -18.23 -11.90
N PRO A 95 -6.40 -18.37 -12.34
CA PRO A 95 -6.01 -19.42 -13.28
C PRO A 95 -6.37 -20.80 -12.72
N ASP A 96 -7.06 -21.64 -13.51
CA ASP A 96 -7.55 -22.96 -13.11
C ASP A 96 -8.36 -22.95 -11.79
N GLY A 97 -9.15 -21.88 -11.57
CA GLY A 97 -9.86 -21.62 -10.32
C GLY A 97 -10.70 -22.81 -9.82
N HIS A 98 -11.41 -23.50 -10.71
CA HIS A 98 -12.25 -24.65 -10.35
C HIS A 98 -11.50 -25.76 -9.60
N LEU A 99 -10.28 -26.10 -10.02
CA LEU A 99 -9.45 -27.14 -9.39
C LEU A 99 -9.02 -26.69 -7.99
N HIS A 100 -8.57 -25.44 -7.87
CA HIS A 100 -8.08 -24.89 -6.62
C HIS A 100 -9.20 -24.67 -5.60
N LEU A 101 -10.38 -24.22 -6.05
CA LEU A 101 -11.56 -24.04 -5.20
C LEU A 101 -12.09 -25.36 -4.68
N ARG A 102 -12.13 -26.41 -5.51
CA ARG A 102 -12.52 -27.76 -5.08
C ARG A 102 -11.58 -28.28 -3.98
N ARG A 103 -10.26 -28.13 -4.16
CA ARG A 103 -9.25 -28.53 -3.17
C ARG A 103 -9.40 -27.74 -1.87
N PHE A 104 -9.60 -26.42 -1.96
CA PHE A 104 -9.83 -25.55 -0.81
C PHE A 104 -11.11 -25.94 -0.03
N GLY A 105 -12.20 -26.24 -0.73
CA GLY A 105 -13.43 -26.71 -0.10
C GLY A 105 -13.28 -28.08 0.59
N ALA A 106 -12.43 -28.97 0.06
CA ALA A 106 -12.10 -30.22 0.72
C ALA A 106 -11.24 -30.01 1.97
N SER A 107 -10.18 -29.20 1.90
CA SER A 107 -9.30 -28.94 3.05
C SER A 107 -10.05 -28.27 4.20
N ARG A 108 -10.91 -27.30 3.89
CA ARG A 108 -11.68 -26.57 4.92
C ARG A 108 -12.69 -27.45 5.64
N ARG A 109 -13.21 -28.51 5.01
CA ARG A 109 -14.10 -29.49 5.68
C ARG A 109 -13.33 -30.36 6.66
N ASN A 110 -12.12 -30.78 6.30
CA ASN A 110 -11.26 -31.58 7.18
C ASN A 110 -10.72 -30.78 8.38
N GLU A 111 -10.45 -29.49 8.19
CA GLU A 111 -10.04 -28.60 9.29
C GLU A 111 -11.17 -28.42 10.33
N GLN A 112 -12.42 -28.42 9.88
CA GLN A 112 -13.60 -28.31 10.75
C GLN A 112 -13.92 -29.60 11.52
N SER A 113 -13.49 -30.77 11.03
CA SER A 113 -13.76 -32.07 11.69
C SER A 113 -12.77 -32.42 12.79
N HIS A 114 -11.66 -31.69 12.92
CA HIS A 114 -10.62 -31.91 13.94
C HIS A 114 -10.66 -30.91 15.09
N GLN A 115 -11.72 -30.09 15.17
CA GLN A 115 -12.02 -29.20 16.30
C GLN A 115 -13.23 -29.73 17.05
#